data_AF-A0A7T8KL54-F1
#
_entry.id   AF-A0A7T8KL54-F1
#
_cell.length_a   1.000
_cell.length_b   1.000
_cell.length_c   1.000
_cell.angle_alpha   90.00
_cell.angle_beta   90.00
_cell.angle_gamma   90.00
#
_symmetry.space_group_name_H-M   'P 1'
#
loop_
_entity.id
_entity.type
_entity.pdbx_description
1 polymer ?
#
loop_
_entity_poly.entity_id
_entity_poly.type
_entity_poly.pdbx_seq_one_letter_code
_entity_poly.pdbx_strand_id
1 'polypeptide(L)' 'MVNKVCMIGSGNFASAIAINVGKNVEANPELFDPVVNMWVFEEEIDGRKLTDIITRITSTLNTCRIPLPHN' A
#
# COMPACT_ATOMS: atom_id res chain seq x y z
N MET A 1 -21.80 3.70 1.37
CA MET A 1 -20.43 4.26 1.52
C MET A 1 -19.51 3.06 1.63
N VAL A 2 -18.47 2.97 0.78
CA VAL A 2 -17.52 1.85 0.80
C VAL A 2 -16.31 2.19 1.67
N ASN A 3 -15.69 1.18 2.27
CA ASN A 3 -14.55 1.35 3.17
C ASN A 3 -13.25 1.51 2.39
N LYS A 4 -12.42 2.47 2.79
CA LYS A 4 -11.06 2.63 2.24
C LYS A 4 -10.06 1.86 3.09
N VAL A 5 -9.16 1.14 2.43
CA VAL A 5 -8.11 0.35 3.10
C VAL A 5 -6.78 1.06 2.96
N CYS A 6 -6.06 1.20 4.08
CA CYS A 6 -4.67 1.62 4.13
C CYS A 6 -3.87 0.61 4.95
N MET A 7 -2.79 0.10 4.36
CA MET A 7 -1.81 -0.75 5.03
C MET A 7 -0.70 0.13 5.59
N ILE A 8 -0.31 -0.09 6.85
CA ILE A 8 0.83 0.60 7.45
C ILE A 8 2.02 -0.37 7.54
N GLY A 9 3.02 -0.14 6.70
CA GLY A 9 4.23 -0.95 6.63
C GLY A 9 4.42 -1.59 5.26
N SER A 10 5.70 -1.68 4.85
CA SER A 10 6.14 -2.12 3.53
C SER A 10 7.17 -3.25 3.57
N GLY A 11 7.35 -3.89 4.73
CA GLY A 11 8.25 -5.03 4.89
C GLY A 11 7.78 -6.27 4.12
N ASN A 12 8.58 -7.35 4.16
CA ASN A 12 8.32 -8.59 3.42
C ASN A 12 6.89 -9.13 3.63
N PHE A 13 6.45 -9.25 4.89
CA PHE A 13 5.10 -9.75 5.20
C PHE A 13 3.99 -8.84 4.68
N ALA A 14 4.16 -7.51 4.81
CA ALA A 14 3.18 -6.54 4.32
C ALA A 14 3.08 -6.58 2.79
N SER A 15 4.21 -6.75 2.10
CA SER A 15 4.24 -6.90 0.65
C SER A 15 3.54 -8.19 0.19
N ALA A 16 3.77 -9.30 0.89
CA ALA A 16 3.12 -10.58 0.57
C ALA A 16 1.60 -10.53 0.78
N ILE A 17 1.14 -9.94 1.88
CA ILE A 17 -0.30 -9.86 2.19
C ILE A 17 -1.04 -8.85 1.30
N ALA A 18 -0.35 -7.84 0.76
CA ALA A 18 -0.95 -6.82 -0.12
C ALA A 18 -1.68 -7.45 -1.32
N ILE A 19 -1.16 -8.57 -1.84
CA ILE A 19 -1.81 -9.33 -2.93
C ILE A 19 -3.19 -9.85 -2.51
N ASN A 20 -3.28 -10.45 -1.32
CA ASN A 20 -4.54 -10.98 -0.82
C ASN A 20 -5.52 -9.86 -0.43
N VAL A 21 -5.02 -8.76 0.14
CA VAL A 21 -5.85 -7.58 0.42
C VAL A 21 -6.42 -7.00 -0.86
N GLY A 22 -5.59 -6.83 -1.90
CA GLY A 22 -6.00 -6.38 -3.23
C GLY A 22 -7.12 -7.25 -3.82
N LYS A 23 -6.94 -8.57 -3.82
CA LYS A 23 -7.96 -9.52 -4.30
C LYS A 23 -9.28 -9.43 -3.52
N ASN A 24 -9.22 -9.20 -2.21
CA ASN A 24 -10.42 -9.10 -1.38
C ASN A 24 -11.19 -7.80 -1.64
N VAL A 25 -10.50 -6.66 -1.82
CA VAL A 25 -11.19 -5.41 -2.14
C VAL A 25 -11.80 -5.45 -3.54
N GLU A 26 -11.13 -6.07 -4.51
CA GLU A 26 -11.67 -6.27 -5.86
C GLU A 26 -12.89 -7.20 -5.87
N ALA A 27 -12.88 -8.24 -5.03
CA ALA A 27 -13.97 -9.22 -4.96
C ALA A 27 -15.23 -8.72 -4.23
N ASN A 28 -15.14 -7.64 -3.45
CA ASN A 28 -16.24 -7.11 -2.64
C ASN A 28 -16.44 -5.59 -2.88
N PRO A 29 -16.75 -5.15 -4.11
CA PRO A 29 -16.84 -3.75 -4.49
C PRO A 29 -17.98 -2.97 -3.81
N GLU A 30 -18.97 -3.67 -3.25
CA GLU A 30 -20.05 -3.09 -2.45
C GLU A 30 -19.60 -2.73 -1.02
N LEU A 31 -18.49 -3.30 -0.56
CA LEU A 31 -17.94 -3.08 0.78
C LEU A 31 -16.67 -2.21 0.77
N PHE A 32 -15.84 -2.29 -0.29
CA PHE A 32 -14.51 -1.68 -0.30
C PHE A 32 -14.22 -0.84 -1.56
N ASP A 33 -13.39 0.19 -1.38
CA ASP A 33 -12.74 0.90 -2.48
C ASP A 33 -11.68 -0.02 -3.13
N PRO A 34 -11.62 -0.12 -4.47
CA PRO A 34 -10.67 -1.00 -5.16
C PRO A 34 -9.21 -0.57 -4.97
N VAL A 35 -8.95 0.66 -4.48
CA VAL A 35 -7.61 1.17 -4.23
C VAL A 35 -7.18 0.89 -2.79
N VAL A 36 -6.12 0.09 -2.64
CA VAL A 36 -5.46 -0.17 -1.35
C VAL A 36 -4.24 0.74 -1.21
N ASN A 37 -4.29 1.68 -0.29
CA ASN A 37 -3.11 2.52 -0.04
C ASN A 37 -2.12 1.75 0.85
N MET A 38 -0.81 1.95 0.66
CA MET A 38 0.22 1.42 1.55
C MET A 38 1.15 2.54 1.99
N TRP A 39 1.43 2.61 3.29
CA TRP A 39 2.49 3.43 3.82
C TRP A 39 3.82 2.68 3.69
N VAL A 40 4.77 3.32 3.04
CA VAL A 40 6.14 2.85 2.83
C VAL A 40 7.05 3.88 3.50
N PHE A 41 7.98 3.43 4.33
CA PHE A 41 9.05 4.31 4.81
C PHE A 41 9.92 4.71 3.61
N GLU A 42 10.13 6.00 3.41
CA GLU A 42 10.90 6.47 2.26
C GLU A 42 12.39 6.16 2.46
N GLU A 43 12.94 5.34 1.57
CA GLU A 43 14.36 4.99 1.51
C GLU A 43 14.88 5.26 0.10
N GLU A 44 16.15 5.59 -0.04
CA GLU A 44 16.80 5.76 -1.34
C GLU A 44 17.62 4.51 -1.66
N ILE A 45 17.26 3.83 -2.76
CA ILE A 45 17.93 2.64 -3.27
C ILE A 45 18.44 2.97 -4.67
N ASP A 46 19.75 2.97 -4.86
CA ASP A 46 20.41 3.27 -6.14
C ASP A 46 19.97 4.59 -6.79
N GLY A 47 19.81 5.65 -5.97
CA GLY A 47 19.37 6.97 -6.46
C GLY A 47 17.87 7.05 -6.79
N ARG A 48 17.08 6.03 -6.42
CA ARG A 48 15.63 6.00 -6.59
C ARG A 48 14.91 5.86 -5.26
N LYS A 49 13.75 6.49 -5.17
CA LYS A 49 12.85 6.35 -4.02
C LYS A 49 12.25 4.94 -3.99
N LEU A 50 12.27 4.32 -2.81
CA LEU A 50 11.67 3.01 -2.60
C LEU A 50 10.17 3.01 -2.95
N THR A 51 9.48 4.11 -2.69
CA THR A 51 8.07 4.30 -3.08
C THR A 51 7.86 4.14 -4.59
N ASP A 52 8.73 4.74 -5.41
CA ASP A 52 8.67 4.62 -6.88
C ASP A 52 8.91 3.17 -7.35
N ILE A 53 9.83 2.46 -6.69
CA ILE A 53 10.13 1.06 -7.00
C ILE A 53 8.92 0.17 -6.68
N ILE A 54 8.29 0.36 -5.51
CA ILE A 54 7.16 -0.45 -5.05
C ILE A 54 5.92 -0.17 -5.90
N THR A 55 5.58 1.08 -6.17
CA THR A 55 4.42 1.45 -7.01
C THR A 55 4.50 0.84 -8.42
N ARG A 56 5.71 0.62 -8.95
CA ARG A 56 5.88 -0.05 -10.25
C ARG A 56 5.62 -1.56 -10.20
N ILE A 57 5.86 -2.20 -9.06
CA ILE A 57 5.67 -3.64 -8.85
C ILE A 57 4.21 -3.93 -8.51
N THR A 58 3.56 -3.03 -7.77
CA THR A 58 2.18 -3.20 -7.30
C THR A 58 1.30 -2.12 -7.92
N SER A 59 0.51 -2.48 -8.94
CA SER A 59 -0.44 -1.60 -9.64
C SER A 59 -1.55 -1.00 -8.75
N THR A 60 -1.55 -1.30 -7.45
CA THR A 60 -2.63 -0.99 -6.51
C THR A 60 -2.18 -0.03 -5.40
N LEU A 61 -0.88 0.25 -5.23
CA LEU A 61 -0.37 0.95 -4.04
C LEU A 61 -0.09 2.43 -4.31
N ASN A 62 -0.93 3.28 -3.72
CA ASN A 62 -0.64 4.70 -3.50
C ASN A 62 -0.13 4.90 -2.06
N THR A 63 0.78 5.86 -1.85
CA THR A 63 1.31 6.17 -0.52
C THR A 63 0.24 6.74 0.40
N CYS A 64 0.02 6.14 1.58
CA CYS A 64 -0.82 6.76 2.60
C CYS A 64 -0.14 8.07 3.08
N ARG A 65 -0.79 9.23 2.88
CA ARG A 65 -0.35 10.53 3.43
C ARG A 65 -0.65 10.63 4.94
N ILE A 66 -0.27 9.60 5.70
CA ILE A 66 -0.43 9.58 7.16
C ILE A 66 0.95 9.88 7.74
N PRO A 67 1.14 11.02 8.44
CA PRO A 67 2.35 11.25 9.20
C PRO A 67 2.42 10.20 10.31
N LEU A 68 3.48 9.38 10.33
CA LEU A 68 3.71 8.49 11.45
C LEU A 68 4.26 9.27 12.65
N PRO A 69 3.97 8.81 13.88
CA PRO A 69 4.63 9.34 15.07
C PRO A 69 6.14 9.11 14.96
N HIS A 70 6.92 10.17 15.18
CA HIS A 70 8.35 10.06 15.40
C HIS A 70 8.57 9.32 16.71
N ASN A 71 9.32 8.22 16.65
CA ASN A 71 9.89 7.54 17.80
C ASN A 71 11.00 8.38 18.46
#